data_AF-A0A967YIY3-F1
#
_entry.id   AF-A0A967YIY3-F1
#
_cell.length_a   1.000
_cell.length_b   1.000
_cell.length_c   1.000
_cell.angle_alpha   90.00
_cell.angle_beta   90.00
_cell.angle_gamma   90.00
#
_symmetry.space_group_name_H-M   'P 1'
#
loop_
_entity.id
_entity.type
_entity.pdbx_description
1 polymer ?
#
loop_
_entity_poly.entity_id
_entity_poly.type
_entity_poly.pdbx_seq_one_letter_code
_entity_poly.pdbx_strand_id
1 'polypeptide(L)'
;ANTIPDIIIEEASRLNRIITDFINYAKPRSPNFAGCRVEEVIDKNITFLEAQINEQGYVIKKNYQNSVPEIMADSAMLYQSFLNVLINSMQAMPDGGRILIEVSA
;
A
#
# COMPACT_ATOMS: atom_id res chain seq x y z
N ALA A 1 20.54 -13.10 17.80
CA ALA A 1 20.26 -12.22 18.95
C ALA A 1 20.35 -10.81 18.44
N ASN A 2 19.24 -10.06 18.42
CA ASN A 2 19.28 -8.65 18.01
C ASN A 2 20.17 -7.91 19.01
N THR A 3 21.19 -7.22 18.50
CA THR A 3 22.09 -6.47 19.36
C THR A 3 21.39 -5.18 19.81
N ILE A 4 21.74 -4.64 20.97
CA ILE A 4 21.18 -3.37 21.48
C ILE A 4 21.19 -2.25 20.41
N PRO A 5 22.24 -2.11 19.56
CA PRO A 5 22.23 -1.18 18.43
C PRO A 5 21.09 -1.40 17.43
N ASP A 6 20.75 -2.65 17.09
CA ASP A 6 19.69 -2.97 16.12
C ASP A 6 18.33 -2.52 16.65
N ILE A 7 18.08 -2.74 17.95
CA ILE A 7 16.85 -2.32 18.64
C ILE A 7 16.73 -0.79 18.63
N ILE A 8 17.82 -0.07 18.86
CA ILE A 8 17.83 1.41 18.85
C ILE A 8 17.50 1.94 17.45
N ILE A 9 18.04 1.32 16.39
CA ILE A 9 17.78 1.73 15.00
C ILE A 9 16.31 1.48 14.62
N GLU A 10 15.76 0.35 15.03
CA GLU A 10 14.35 -0.01 14.79
C GLU A 10 13.40 0.97 15.48
N GLU A 11 13.62 1.26 16.77
CA GLU A 11 12.78 2.20 17.52
C GLU A 11 12.93 3.65 17.02
N ALA A 12 14.12 4.07 16.59
CA ALA A 12 14.30 5.37 15.95
C ALA A 12 13.54 5.47 14.62
N SER A 13 13.56 4.41 13.81
CA SER A 13 12.82 4.34 12.55
C SER A 13 11.30 4.35 12.77
N ARG A 14 10.85 3.63 13.80
CA ARG A 14 9.46 3.62 14.24
C ARG A 14 8.99 5.00 14.70
N LEU A 15 9.78 5.69 15.54
CA LEU A 15 9.48 7.05 15.99
C LEU A 15 9.40 8.03 14.81
N ASN A 16 10.35 7.95 13.87
CA ASN A 16 10.30 8.76 12.65
C ASN A 16 9.02 8.53 11.85
N ARG A 17 8.59 7.26 11.72
CA ARG A 17 7.33 6.94 11.05
C ARG A 17 6.13 7.55 11.76
N ILE A 18 6.04 7.42 13.09
CA ILE A 18 4.96 8.00 13.90
C ILE A 18 4.92 9.53 13.77
N ILE A 19 6.07 10.20 13.83
CA ILE A 19 6.16 11.65 13.67
C ILE A 19 5.73 12.08 12.26
N THR A 20 6.17 11.36 11.24
CA THR A 20 5.80 11.62 9.84
C THR A 20 4.30 11.45 9.64
N ASP A 21 3.71 10.37 10.15
CA ASP A 21 2.28 10.12 10.10
C ASP A 21 1.49 11.21 10.83
N PHE A 22 1.96 11.65 12.00
CA PHE A 22 1.35 12.74 12.75
C PHE A 22 1.41 14.08 12.00
N ILE A 23 2.55 14.42 11.38
CA ILE A 23 2.67 15.65 10.58
C ILE A 23 1.75 15.60 9.37
N ASN A 24 1.71 14.47 8.65
CA ASN A 24 0.83 14.28 7.51
C ASN A 24 -0.65 14.39 7.89
N TYR A 25 -1.02 13.92 9.08
CA TYR A 25 -2.35 14.09 9.65
C TYR A 25 -2.63 15.54 10.05
N ALA A 26 -1.69 16.20 10.73
CA ALA A 26 -1.85 17.57 11.24
C ALA A 26 -1.84 18.64 10.13
N LYS A 27 -1.21 18.35 8.99
CA LYS A 27 -1.24 19.16 7.78
C LYS A 27 -1.48 18.28 6.56
N PRO A 28 -2.76 17.96 6.26
CA PRO A 28 -3.08 17.26 5.04
C PRO A 28 -2.58 18.10 3.86
N ARG A 29 -1.63 17.55 3.09
CA ARG A 29 -1.27 18.15 1.81
C ARG A 29 -2.52 18.23 0.94
N SER A 30 -2.71 19.36 0.27
CA SER A 30 -3.77 19.48 -0.73
C SER A 30 -3.55 18.42 -1.82
N PRO A 31 -4.55 17.57 -2.14
CA PRO A 31 -4.39 16.56 -3.17
C PRO A 31 -4.06 17.21 -4.51
N ASN A 32 -3.08 16.68 -5.21
CA ASN A 32 -2.76 17.06 -6.57
C ASN A 32 -3.62 16.24 -7.53
N PHE A 33 -4.85 16.68 -7.76
CA PHE A 33 -5.79 15.99 -8.64
C PHE A 33 -5.31 16.03 -10.09
N ALA A 34 -5.14 14.85 -10.66
CA ALA A 34 -4.91 14.64 -12.08
C ALA A 34 -5.75 13.46 -12.58
N GLY A 35 -5.83 13.31 -13.89
CA GLY A 35 -6.35 12.09 -14.48
C GLY A 35 -5.53 10.89 -13.99
N CYS A 36 -6.23 9.88 -13.47
CA CYS A 36 -5.63 8.72 -12.83
C CYS A 36 -6.41 7.45 -13.18
N ARG A 37 -5.67 6.43 -13.66
CA ARG A 37 -6.19 5.07 -13.87
C ARG A 37 -5.94 4.24 -12.62
N VAL A 38 -7.01 3.84 -11.95
CA VAL A 38 -6.97 3.17 -10.65
C VAL A 38 -6.19 1.85 -10.72
N GLU A 39 -6.40 1.09 -11.79
CA GLU A 39 -5.73 -0.17 -12.07
C GLU A 39 -4.21 -0.02 -12.15
N GLU A 40 -3.70 1.09 -12.71
CA GLU A 40 -2.26 1.33 -12.81
C GLU A 40 -1.63 1.63 -11.45
N VAL A 41 -2.37 2.31 -10.56
CA VAL A 41 -1.91 2.56 -9.19
C VAL A 41 -1.83 1.26 -8.41
N ILE A 42 -2.88 0.44 -8.48
CA ILE A 42 -2.92 -0.86 -7.82
C ILE A 42 -1.82 -1.79 -8.35
N ASP A 43 -1.60 -1.84 -9.66
CA ASP A 43 -0.55 -2.69 -10.25
C ASP A 43 0.84 -2.27 -9.79
N LYS A 44 1.09 -0.97 -9.57
CA LYS A 44 2.33 -0.48 -8.94
C LYS A 44 2.45 -0.97 -7.50
N ASN A 45 1.37 -0.96 -6.72
CA ASN A 45 1.39 -1.50 -5.36
C ASN A 45 1.70 -3.00 -5.33
N ILE A 46 1.10 -3.78 -6.22
CA ILE A 46 1.33 -5.23 -6.31
C ILE A 46 2.79 -5.50 -6.70
N THR A 47 3.33 -4.75 -7.67
CA THR A 47 4.73 -4.86 -8.07
C THR A 47 5.67 -4.56 -6.91
N PHE A 48 5.37 -3.51 -6.14
CA PHE A 48 6.17 -3.15 -4.96
C PHE A 48 6.17 -4.25 -3.88
N LEU A 49 5.07 -5.01 -3.74
CA LEU A 49 4.92 -6.08 -2.75
C LEU A 49 5.28 -7.48 -3.29
N GLU A 50 5.73 -7.60 -4.54
CA GLU A 50 5.89 -8.89 -5.23
C GLU A 50 6.75 -9.89 -4.46
N ALA A 51 7.88 -9.44 -3.90
CA ALA A 51 8.76 -10.31 -3.12
C ALA A 51 8.05 -10.91 -1.89
N GLN A 52 7.31 -10.08 -1.14
CA GLN A 52 6.59 -10.50 0.06
C GLN A 52 5.39 -11.38 -0.28
N ILE A 53 4.69 -11.06 -1.39
CA ILE A 53 3.59 -11.86 -1.93
C ILE A 53 4.07 -13.29 -2.21
N ASN A 54 5.21 -13.43 -2.88
CA ASN A 54 5.78 -14.71 -3.26
C ASN A 54 6.35 -15.48 -2.06
N GLU A 55 7.09 -14.80 -1.17
CA GLU A 55 7.74 -15.42 -0.01
C GLU A 55 6.74 -16.02 0.98
N GLN A 56 5.62 -15.33 1.22
CA GLN A 56 4.59 -15.73 2.18
C GLN A 56 3.41 -16.49 1.53
N GLY A 57 3.48 -16.81 0.23
CA GLY A 57 2.49 -17.68 -0.43
C GLY A 57 1.12 -17.03 -0.67
N TYR A 58 1.06 -15.72 -0.92
CA TYR A 58 -0.18 -15.05 -1.29
C TYR A 58 -0.51 -15.21 -2.77
N VAL A 59 -1.79 -15.37 -3.08
CA VAL A 59 -2.32 -15.41 -4.44
C VAL A 59 -3.14 -14.15 -4.70
N ILE A 60 -2.65 -13.29 -5.58
CA ILE A 60 -3.37 -12.10 -6.04
C ILE A 60 -4.25 -12.46 -7.24
N LYS A 61 -5.57 -12.23 -7.13
CA LYS A 61 -6.50 -12.29 -8.26
C LYS A 61 -6.97 -10.89 -8.62
N LYS A 62 -6.77 -10.49 -9.88
CA LYS A 62 -7.18 -9.19 -10.42
C LYS A 62 -8.40 -9.37 -11.33
N ASN A 63 -9.42 -8.53 -11.13
CA ASN A 63 -10.60 -8.44 -11.98
C ASN A 63 -10.87 -6.97 -12.31
N TYR A 64 -10.23 -6.47 -13.37
CA TYR A 64 -10.42 -5.09 -13.82
C TYR A 64 -11.38 -5.10 -15.01
N GLN A 65 -12.48 -4.36 -14.91
CA GLN A 65 -13.42 -4.23 -16.03
C GLN A 65 -12.76 -3.47 -17.19
N ASN A 66 -13.07 -3.84 -18.44
CA ASN A 66 -12.51 -3.22 -19.64
C ASN A 66 -12.87 -1.73 -19.82
N SER A 67 -13.80 -1.20 -19.02
CA SER A 67 -14.43 0.11 -19.20
C SER A 67 -14.26 1.00 -17.98
N VAL A 68 -13.28 0.73 -17.11
CA VAL A 68 -13.00 1.58 -15.94
C VAL A 68 -12.55 2.96 -16.45
N PRO A 69 -13.30 4.04 -16.15
CA PRO A 69 -12.93 5.36 -16.58
C PRO A 69 -11.75 5.89 -15.77
N GLU A 70 -11.01 6.80 -16.38
CA GLU A 70 -10.05 7.63 -15.64
C GLU A 70 -10.81 8.51 -14.63
N ILE A 71 -10.28 8.60 -13.41
CA ILE A 71 -10.85 9.44 -12.35
C ILE A 71 -9.92 10.61 -12.03
N MET A 72 -10.49 11.72 -11.58
CA MET A 72 -9.71 12.82 -11.02
C MET A 72 -9.29 12.45 -9.60
N ALA A 73 -8.02 12.10 -9.41
CA ALA A 73 -7.47 11.72 -8.11
C ALA A 73 -5.99 12.10 -7.97
N ASP A 74 -5.48 12.15 -6.74
CA ASP A 74 -4.04 12.19 -6.49
C ASP A 74 -3.52 10.74 -6.45
N SER A 75 -2.79 10.34 -7.49
CA SER A 75 -2.30 8.97 -7.63
C SER A 75 -1.35 8.55 -6.50
N ALA A 76 -0.61 9.49 -5.90
CA ALA A 76 0.31 9.17 -4.81
C ALA A 76 -0.45 8.89 -3.51
N MET A 77 -1.53 9.64 -3.26
CA MET A 77 -2.41 9.38 -2.13
C MET A 77 -3.14 8.05 -2.29
N LEU A 78 -3.68 7.75 -3.47
CA LEU A 78 -4.29 6.45 -3.77
C LEU A 78 -3.29 5.31 -3.59
N TYR A 79 -2.06 5.46 -4.08
CA TYR A 79 -1.00 4.47 -3.92
C TYR A 79 -0.78 4.15 -2.43
N GLN A 80 -0.68 5.17 -1.57
CA GLN A 80 -0.50 4.95 -0.13
C GLN A 80 -1.70 4.26 0.51
N SER A 81 -2.92 4.68 0.14
CA SER A 81 -4.16 4.09 0.65
C SER A 81 -4.27 2.61 0.28
N PHE A 82 -4.05 2.26 -0.99
CA PHE A 82 -4.08 0.87 -1.45
C PHE A 82 -2.95 0.04 -0.86
N LEU A 83 -1.74 0.60 -0.72
CA LEU A 83 -0.63 -0.08 -0.05
C LEU A 83 -0.98 -0.48 1.38
N ASN A 84 -1.59 0.45 2.13
CA ASN A 84 -2.00 0.19 3.50
C ASN A 84 -3.05 -0.93 3.58
N VAL A 85 -4.03 -0.95 2.67
CA VAL A 85 -5.05 -2.00 2.62
C VAL A 85 -4.44 -3.37 2.27
N LEU A 86 -3.51 -3.41 1.31
CA LEU A 86 -2.82 -4.65 0.92
C LEU A 86 -1.97 -5.21 2.07
N ILE A 87 -1.19 -4.35 2.73
CA ILE A 87 -0.39 -4.73 3.91
C ILE A 87 -1.30 -5.26 5.02
N ASN A 88 -2.40 -4.56 5.32
CA ASN A 88 -3.34 -5.01 6.34
C ASN A 88 -3.97 -6.36 5.99
N SER A 89 -4.25 -6.60 4.70
CA SER A 89 -4.79 -7.87 4.22
C SER A 89 -3.79 -9.02 4.41
N MET A 90 -2.51 -8.78 4.12
CA MET A 90 -1.43 -9.75 4.36
C MET A 90 -1.23 -10.01 5.86
N GLN A 91 -1.19 -8.96 6.68
CA GLN A 91 -1.05 -9.08 8.14
C GLN A 91 -2.21 -9.86 8.79
N ALA A 92 -3.42 -9.75 8.24
CA ALA A 92 -4.58 -10.53 8.70
C ALA A 92 -4.50 -12.02 8.32
N MET A 93 -3.65 -12.38 7.37
CA MET A 93 -3.48 -13.73 6.83
C MET A 93 -2.00 -14.14 6.80
N PRO A 94 -1.32 -14.24 7.95
CA PRO A 94 0.14 -14.39 8.02
C PRO A 94 0.67 -15.68 7.40
N ASP A 95 -0.16 -16.71 7.28
CA ASP A 95 0.19 -18.01 6.68
C ASP A 95 -0.08 -18.06 5.16
N GLY A 96 -0.23 -16.89 4.53
CA GLY A 96 -0.63 -16.75 3.14
C GLY A 96 -2.15 -16.77 2.95
N GLY A 97 -2.58 -16.68 1.70
CA GLY A 97 -4.02 -16.60 1.40
C GLY A 97 -4.30 -16.05 0.01
N ARG A 98 -5.56 -15.67 -0.23
CA ARG A 98 -5.99 -15.09 -1.51
C ARG A 98 -6.49 -13.67 -1.29
N ILE A 99 -5.95 -12.74 -2.07
CA ILE A 99 -6.43 -11.36 -2.13
C ILE A 99 -7.08 -11.17 -3.49
N LEU A 100 -8.38 -10.87 -3.51
CA LEU A 100 -9.13 -10.52 -4.70
C LEU A 100 -9.21 -9.00 -4.80
N ILE A 101 -8.89 -8.46 -5.97
CA ILE A 101 -8.96 -7.04 -6.27
C ILE A 101 -9.86 -6.85 -7.48
N GLU A 102 -10.92 -6.06 -7.30
CA GLU A 102 -11.89 -5.77 -8.34
C GLU A 102 -11.96 -4.27 -8.60
N VAL A 103 -11.96 -3.88 -9.87
CA VAL A 103 -12.14 -2.48 -10.28
C VAL A 103 -13.24 -2.45 -11.33
N SER A 104 -14.30 -1.69 -11.04
CA SER A 104 -15.50 -1.55 -11.85
C SER A 104 -15.89 -0.08 -12.00
N ALA A 105 -16.62 0.23 -13.07
CA ALA A 105 -17.16 1.57 -13.34
C ALA A 105 -18.43 1.88 -12.54
#